data_AF-A0AAN9U3W0-F1
#
_entry.id   AF-A0AAN9U3W0-F1
#
_cell.length_a   1.000
_cell.length_b   1.000
_cell.length_c   1.000
_cell.angle_alpha   90.00
_cell.angle_beta   90.00
_cell.angle_gamma   90.00
#
_symmetry.space_group_name_H-M   'P 1'
#
loop_
_entity.id
_entity.type
_entity.pdbx_description
1 polymer ?
#
loop_
_entity_poly.entity_id
_entity_poly.type
_entity_poly.pdbx_seq_one_letter_code
_entity_poly.pdbx_strand_id
1 'polypeptide(L)'
;VSASDSSRCAECVRLGASSCDVLGPSPADIRKISLQHRRLEDQIEAEEERLRESAAKLERLRKQKKMWSAKMARAIRRGLDNVEELDRVEAEEASRTASIAVGEEPCSDQGVVDPGVPSGVIDWDSVDLSGIGLEMDLGVLSPGAGA
;
A
#
# COMPACT_ATOMS: atom_id res chain seq x y z
N VAL A 1 6.79 4.35 -64.88
CA VAL A 1 5.96 3.83 -63.77
C VAL A 1 4.52 3.96 -64.20
N SER A 2 3.82 2.84 -64.39
CA SER A 2 2.40 2.79 -64.74
C SER A 2 1.56 3.41 -63.63
N ALA A 3 0.43 4.05 -63.94
CA ALA A 3 -0.47 4.60 -62.92
C ALA A 3 -0.95 3.55 -61.89
N SER A 4 -1.01 2.28 -62.31
CA SER A 4 -1.43 1.13 -61.48
C SER A 4 -0.34 0.58 -60.57
N ASP A 5 0.93 0.92 -60.79
CA ASP A 5 2.07 0.47 -59.96
C ASP A 5 2.49 1.54 -58.94
N SER A 6 1.78 2.67 -58.88
CA SER A 6 2.10 3.75 -57.95
C SER A 6 1.41 3.51 -56.62
N SER A 7 2.16 3.52 -55.52
CA SER A 7 1.62 3.57 -54.15
C SER A 7 0.90 4.90 -53.83
N ARG A 8 0.79 5.80 -54.81
CA ARG A 8 0.24 7.15 -54.68
C ARG A 8 -1.10 7.26 -55.39
N CYS A 9 -2.06 7.93 -54.77
CA CYS A 9 -3.34 8.26 -55.40
C CYS A 9 -3.13 9.23 -56.56
N ALA A 10 -4.09 9.28 -57.48
CA ALA A 10 -4.01 10.09 -58.70
C ALA A 10 -3.71 11.58 -58.42
N GLU A 11 -4.25 12.12 -57.33
CA GLU A 11 -4.04 13.51 -56.93
C GLU A 11 -2.61 13.75 -56.40
N CYS A 12 -2.07 12.85 -55.58
CA CYS A 12 -0.70 12.93 -55.10
C CYS A 12 0.32 12.80 -56.24
N VAL A 13 0.02 11.99 -57.26
CA VAL A 13 0.83 11.90 -58.48
C VAL A 13 0.82 13.25 -59.22
N ARG A 14 -0.36 13.84 -59.42
CA ARG A 14 -0.54 15.15 -60.09
C ARG A 14 0.20 16.28 -59.37
N LEU A 15 0.19 16.29 -58.04
CA LEU A 15 0.84 17.30 -57.21
C LEU A 15 2.34 17.07 -57.03
N GLY A 16 2.91 15.96 -57.53
CA GLY A 16 4.32 15.64 -57.35
C GLY A 16 4.71 15.26 -55.91
N ALA A 17 3.75 14.99 -55.02
CA ALA A 17 3.99 14.68 -53.61
C ALA A 17 4.76 13.36 -53.42
N SER A 18 5.77 13.32 -52.55
CA SER A 18 6.61 12.12 -52.37
C SER A 18 5.91 10.94 -51.68
N SER A 19 4.83 11.18 -50.94
CA SER A 19 4.03 10.16 -50.23
C SER A 19 2.54 10.34 -50.48
N CYS A 20 1.76 9.29 -50.16
CA CYS A 20 0.31 9.30 -50.25
C CYS A 20 -0.28 8.56 -49.05
N ASP A 21 -0.98 9.30 -48.20
CA ASP A 21 -1.48 8.79 -46.91
C ASP A 21 -2.96 8.36 -46.99
N VAL A 22 -3.56 8.51 -48.18
CA VAL A 22 -4.99 8.25 -48.44
C VAL A 22 -5.40 6.79 -48.17
N LEU A 23 -4.45 5.85 -48.27
CA LEU A 23 -4.70 4.42 -48.02
C LEU A 23 -4.58 4.02 -46.54
N GLY A 24 -4.15 4.94 -45.67
CA GLY A 24 -3.89 4.66 -44.27
C GLY A 24 -2.72 3.69 -44.04
N PRO A 25 -2.50 3.27 -42.78
CA PRO A 25 -1.45 2.32 -42.42
C PRO A 25 -1.70 0.94 -43.05
N SER A 26 -0.63 0.25 -43.45
CA SER A 26 -0.80 -1.09 -44.00
C SER A 26 -1.35 -2.05 -42.93
N PRO A 27 -2.09 -3.10 -43.30
CA PRO A 27 -2.55 -4.11 -42.34
C PRO A 27 -1.41 -4.76 -41.55
N ALA A 28 -0.21 -4.85 -42.15
CA ALA A 28 0.98 -5.34 -41.46
C ALA A 28 1.47 -4.37 -40.38
N ASP A 29 1.45 -3.07 -40.66
CA ASP A 29 1.81 -2.03 -39.69
C ASP A 29 0.80 -1.99 -38.54
N ILE A 30 -0.50 -2.10 -38.84
CA ILE A 30 -1.55 -2.17 -37.81
C ILE A 30 -1.29 -3.36 -36.88
N ARG A 31 -1.04 -4.56 -37.42
CA ARG A 31 -0.73 -5.73 -36.58
C ARG A 31 0.55 -5.54 -35.75
N LYS A 32 1.58 -4.91 -36.33
CA LYS A 32 2.82 -4.60 -35.62
C LYS A 32 2.55 -3.65 -34.46
N ILE A 33 1.76 -2.59 -34.69
CA ILE A 33 1.36 -1.63 -33.65
C ILE A 33 0.55 -2.34 -32.56
N SER A 34 -0.45 -3.15 -32.92
CA SER A 34 -1.25 -3.92 -31.95
C SER A 34 -0.38 -4.85 -31.09
N LEU A 35 0.62 -5.50 -31.68
CA LEU A 35 1.55 -6.35 -30.93
C LEU A 35 2.41 -5.54 -29.95
N GLN A 36 2.92 -4.38 -30.38
CA GLN A 36 3.68 -3.49 -29.49
C GLN A 36 2.81 -2.93 -28.38
N HIS A 37 1.57 -2.54 -28.69
CA HIS A 37 0.60 -2.05 -27.72
C HIS A 37 0.35 -3.10 -26.62
N ARG A 38 -0.01 -4.32 -27.02
CA ARG A 38 -0.24 -5.42 -26.08
C ARG A 38 0.99 -5.70 -25.22
N ARG A 39 2.19 -5.71 -25.82
CA ARG A 39 3.43 -5.90 -25.06
C ARG A 39 3.63 -4.81 -24.01
N LEU A 40 3.30 -3.56 -24.33
CA LEU A 40 3.41 -2.46 -23.38
C LEU A 40 2.34 -2.57 -22.28
N GLU A 41 1.12 -2.96 -22.62
CA GLU A 41 0.06 -3.25 -21.62
C GLU A 41 0.50 -4.34 -20.63
N ASP A 42 1.02 -5.46 -21.13
CA ASP A 42 1.52 -6.55 -20.29
C ASP A 42 2.68 -6.07 -19.37
N GLN A 43 3.55 -5.18 -19.88
CA GLN A 43 4.64 -4.60 -19.09
C GLN A 43 4.14 -3.61 -18.03
N ILE A 44 3.14 -2.80 -18.36
CA ILE A 44 2.51 -1.86 -17.42
C ILE A 44 1.85 -2.65 -16.28
N GLU A 45 1.05 -3.66 -16.60
CA GLU A 45 0.37 -4.49 -15.60
C GLU A 45 1.37 -5.16 -14.65
N ALA A 46 2.46 -5.72 -15.20
CA ALA A 46 3.50 -6.33 -14.39
C ALA A 46 4.19 -5.33 -13.45
N GLU A 47 4.51 -4.11 -13.90
CA GLU A 47 5.13 -3.09 -13.06
C GLU A 47 4.15 -2.50 -12.04
N GLU A 48 2.86 -2.42 -12.36
CA GLU A 48 1.82 -2.03 -11.40
C GLU A 48 1.67 -3.05 -10.26
N GLU A 49 1.75 -4.35 -10.55
CA GLU A 49 1.78 -5.39 -9.52
C GLU A 49 2.99 -5.22 -8.60
N ARG A 50 4.19 -5.03 -9.17
CA ARG A 50 5.41 -4.80 -8.39
C ARG A 50 5.31 -3.55 -7.54
N LEU A 51 4.67 -2.50 -8.04
CA LEU A 51 4.40 -1.29 -7.27
C LEU A 51 3.47 -1.61 -6.09
N ARG A 52 2.40 -2.38 -6.29
CA ARG A 52 1.48 -2.80 -5.22
C ARG A 52 2.19 -3.62 -4.14
N GLU A 53 3.02 -4.58 -4.52
CA GLU A 53 3.82 -5.37 -3.57
C GLU A 53 4.80 -4.48 -2.77
N SER A 54 5.50 -3.58 -3.46
CA SER A 54 6.47 -2.68 -2.83
C SER A 54 5.79 -1.67 -1.90
N ALA A 55 4.61 -1.16 -2.27
CA ALA A 55 3.81 -0.28 -1.43
C ALA A 55 3.34 -0.98 -0.16
N ALA A 56 2.89 -2.24 -0.26
CA ALA A 56 2.53 -3.05 0.91
C ALA A 56 3.73 -3.27 1.84
N LYS A 57 4.92 -3.56 1.29
CA LYS A 57 6.15 -3.67 2.07
C LYS A 57 6.50 -2.35 2.77
N LEU A 58 6.37 -1.24 2.06
CA LEU A 58 6.67 0.08 2.58
C LEU A 58 5.70 0.46 3.71
N GLU A 59 4.42 0.10 3.59
CA GLU A 59 3.44 0.33 4.64
C GLU A 59 3.74 -0.50 5.90
N ARG A 60 4.13 -1.76 5.75
CA ARG A 60 4.61 -2.57 6.88
C ARG A 60 5.80 -1.92 7.59
N LEU A 61 6.78 -1.42 6.83
CA LEU A 61 7.93 -0.72 7.40
C LEU A 61 7.54 0.58 8.11
N ARG A 62 6.56 1.32 7.59
CA ARG A 62 6.02 2.53 8.27
C ARG A 62 5.37 2.16 9.60
N LYS A 63 4.55 1.11 9.64
CA LYS A 63 3.94 0.60 10.89
C LYS A 63 5.02 0.21 11.90
N GLN A 64 6.01 -0.56 11.47
CA GLN A 64 7.14 -0.96 12.32
C GLN A 64 7.91 0.25 12.84
N LYS A 65 8.23 1.23 11.98
CA LYS A 65 8.92 2.46 12.39
C LYS A 65 8.13 3.22 13.45
N LYS A 66 6.81 3.38 13.27
CA LYS A 66 5.94 4.05 14.25
C LYS A 66 5.95 3.31 15.60
N MET A 67 5.80 1.99 15.57
CA MET A 67 5.85 1.15 16.78
C MET A 67 7.18 1.29 17.52
N TRP A 68 8.30 1.16 16.81
CA TRP A 68 9.63 1.28 17.40
C TRP A 68 9.89 2.68 17.95
N SER A 69 9.45 3.72 17.24
CA SER A 69 9.54 5.10 17.73
C SER A 69 8.72 5.32 19.01
N ALA A 70 7.52 4.75 19.09
CA ALA A 70 6.69 4.82 20.29
C ALA A 70 7.32 4.06 21.47
N LYS A 71 7.90 2.88 21.19
CA LYS A 71 8.61 2.07 22.18
C LYS A 71 9.84 2.79 22.73
N MET A 72 10.64 3.38 21.84
CA MET A 72 11.78 4.22 22.22
C MET A 72 11.34 5.40 23.10
N ALA A 73 10.26 6.09 22.74
CA ALA A 73 9.75 7.20 23.55
C ALA A 73 9.28 6.75 24.95
N ARG A 74 8.70 5.54 25.07
CA ARG A 74 8.32 4.95 26.37
C ARG A 74 9.55 4.59 27.22
N ALA A 75 10.57 3.99 26.61
CA ALA A 75 11.83 3.66 27.29
C ALA A 75 12.48 4.93 27.86
N ILE A 76 12.62 5.98 27.04
CA ILE A 76 13.16 7.28 27.45
C ILE A 76 12.35 7.88 28.61
N ARG A 77 11.01 7.90 28.52
CA ARG A 77 10.15 8.44 29.59
C ARG A 77 10.31 7.69 30.92
N ARG A 78 10.59 6.38 30.87
CA ARG A 78 10.81 5.54 32.04
C ARG A 78 12.27 5.49 32.49
N GLY A 79 13.19 6.17 31.78
CA GLY A 79 14.61 6.15 32.07
C GLY A 79 15.29 4.80 31.80
N LEU A 80 14.66 3.94 30.99
CA LEU A 80 15.21 2.64 30.60
C LEU A 80 16.05 2.82 29.33
N ASP A 81 17.29 2.34 29.38
CA ASP A 81 18.20 2.31 28.23
C ASP A 81 18.05 1.03 27.40
N ASN A 82 17.34 0.03 27.94
CA ASN A 82 17.14 -1.27 27.32
C ASN A 82 15.68 -1.57 26.94
N VAL A 83 15.47 -2.06 25.72
CA VAL A 83 14.15 -2.33 25.14
C VAL A 83 13.53 -3.60 25.73
N GLU A 84 14.36 -4.63 25.98
CA GLU A 84 13.93 -5.89 26.59
C GLU A 84 13.50 -5.69 28.04
N GLU A 85 14.12 -4.74 28.74
CA GLU A 85 13.71 -4.35 30.08
C GLU A 85 12.34 -3.67 30.08
N LEU A 86 12.08 -2.81 29.08
CA LEU A 86 10.75 -2.21 28.88
C LEU A 86 9.68 -3.29 28.62
N ASP A 87 9.96 -4.27 27.76
CA ASP A 87 8.98 -5.35 27.46
C ASP A 87 8.68 -6.19 28.70
N ARG A 88 9.69 -6.51 29.51
CA ARG A 88 9.51 -7.25 30.76
C ARG A 88 8.63 -6.48 31.74
N VAL A 89 8.87 -5.18 31.90
CA VAL A 89 8.09 -4.31 32.80
C VAL A 89 6.65 -4.18 32.29
N GLU A 90 6.45 -3.94 30.99
CA GLU A 90 5.10 -3.82 30.40
C GLU A 90 4.32 -5.13 30.51
N ALA A 91 4.96 -6.30 30.36
CA ALA A 91 4.33 -7.60 30.54
C ALA A 91 3.93 -7.86 32.02
N GLU A 92 4.79 -7.49 32.96
CA GLU A 92 4.49 -7.61 34.39
C GLU A 92 3.33 -6.70 34.82
N GLU A 93 3.34 -5.45 34.36
CA GLU A 93 2.26 -4.48 34.60
C GLU A 93 0.94 -4.97 33.97
N ALA A 94 0.97 -5.44 32.72
CA ALA A 94 -0.21 -5.98 32.04
C ALA A 94 -0.82 -7.17 32.78
N SER A 95 0.00 -8.13 33.21
CA SER A 95 -0.45 -9.29 34.01
C SER A 95 -1.07 -8.86 35.33
N ARG A 96 -0.46 -7.87 36.00
CA ARG A 96 -0.99 -7.32 37.25
C ARG A 96 -2.34 -6.61 37.03
N THR A 97 -2.46 -5.80 35.99
CA THR A 97 -3.75 -5.16 35.65
C THR A 97 -4.83 -6.15 35.25
N ALA A 98 -4.48 -7.23 34.53
CA ALA A 98 -5.43 -8.28 34.18
C ALA A 98 -5.92 -9.03 35.43
N SER A 99 -5.03 -9.32 36.39
CA SER A 99 -5.40 -9.96 37.65
C SER A 99 -6.28 -9.08 38.55
N ILE A 100 -6.13 -7.76 38.47
CA ILE A 100 -6.97 -6.79 39.19
C ILE A 100 -8.34 -6.66 38.51
N ALA A 101 -8.41 -6.66 37.17
CA ALA A 101 -9.67 -6.60 36.41
C ALA A 101 -10.54 -7.85 36.57
N VAL A 102 -9.96 -9.03 36.82
CA VAL A 102 -10.68 -10.27 37.13
C VAL A 102 -11.17 -10.32 38.60
N GLY A 103 -10.74 -9.38 39.44
CA GLY A 103 -11.19 -9.24 40.84
C GLY A 103 -12.56 -8.56 41.01
N GLU A 104 -13.20 -8.13 39.91
CA GLU A 104 -14.51 -7.47 39.91
C GLU A 104 -15.55 -8.39 39.23
N GLU A 105 -15.96 -9.45 39.95
CA GLU A 105 -17.02 -10.38 39.55
C GLU A 105 -18.43 -9.80 39.78
N PRO A 106 -19.37 -10.00 38.83
CA PRO A 106 -20.70 -10.45 39.20
C PRO A 106 -20.97 -11.87 38.69
N CYS A 107 -21.43 -12.73 39.59
CA CYS A 107 -21.88 -14.11 39.33
C CYS A 107 -22.83 -14.21 38.12
N SER A 108 -22.56 -15.13 37.19
CA SER A 108 -23.28 -16.42 37.08
C SER A 108 -23.02 -17.17 35.75
N ASP A 109 -22.68 -18.45 35.92
CA ASP A 109 -23.11 -19.64 35.14
C ASP A 109 -22.56 -19.93 33.72
N GLN A 110 -21.53 -20.80 33.71
CA GLN A 110 -21.14 -21.90 32.80
C GLN A 110 -21.37 -21.84 31.27
N GLY A 111 -20.28 -22.08 30.52
CA GLY A 111 -20.35 -22.64 29.15
C GLY A 111 -19.01 -22.79 28.41
N VAL A 112 -18.48 -24.03 28.41
CA VAL A 112 -17.63 -24.69 27.39
C VAL A 112 -16.19 -24.16 27.14
N VAL A 113 -15.22 -25.03 27.45
CA VAL A 113 -13.82 -24.94 27.02
C VAL A 113 -13.64 -25.56 25.63
N ASP A 114 -12.93 -24.88 24.72
CA ASP A 114 -12.40 -25.49 23.49
C ASP A 114 -10.86 -25.31 23.47
N PRO A 115 -10.05 -26.40 23.44
CA PRO A 115 -8.60 -26.30 23.45
C PRO A 115 -8.06 -26.40 22.02
N GLY A 116 -7.61 -25.28 21.44
CA GLY A 116 -6.86 -25.38 20.19
C GLY A 116 -6.56 -24.07 19.46
N VAL A 117 -5.52 -23.35 19.90
CA VAL A 117 -4.75 -22.50 18.97
C VAL A 117 -3.25 -22.68 19.25
N PRO A 118 -2.47 -23.24 18.31
CA PRO A 118 -1.04 -23.33 18.46
C PRO A 118 -0.36 -21.98 18.22
N SER A 119 0.69 -21.77 19.01
CA SER A 119 1.74 -20.75 18.91
C SER A 119 2.04 -20.24 17.49
N GLY A 120 2.11 -18.91 17.36
CA GLY A 120 3.29 -18.31 16.70
C GLY A 120 3.12 -17.56 15.37
N VAL A 121 1.93 -17.11 14.98
CA VAL A 121 1.81 -16.10 13.90
C VAL A 121 0.91 -14.97 14.39
N ILE A 122 1.53 -13.83 14.70
CA ILE A 122 0.80 -12.58 14.94
C ILE A 122 0.18 -12.17 13.61
N ASP A 123 -1.14 -12.30 13.51
CA ASP A 123 -1.93 -11.79 12.39
C ASP A 123 -1.98 -10.27 12.47
N TRP A 124 -1.13 -9.62 11.66
CA TRP A 124 -0.98 -8.16 11.61
C TRP A 124 -2.20 -7.44 11.03
N ASP A 125 -3.15 -8.16 10.42
CA ASP A 125 -4.39 -7.59 9.88
C ASP A 125 -5.51 -7.58 10.92
N SER A 126 -5.37 -8.32 12.03
CA SER A 126 -6.37 -8.45 13.11
C SER A 126 -6.12 -7.53 14.32
N VAL A 127 -4.98 -6.82 14.35
CA VAL A 127 -4.68 -5.90 15.45
C VAL A 127 -5.54 -4.63 15.33
N ASP A 128 -6.67 -4.61 16.01
CA ASP A 128 -7.54 -3.44 16.14
C ASP A 128 -6.89 -2.39 17.06
N LEU A 129 -6.36 -1.32 16.44
CA LEU A 129 -5.74 -0.19 17.13
C LEU A 129 -6.74 0.94 17.43
N SER A 130 -8.04 0.74 17.19
CA SER A 130 -9.08 1.73 17.49
C SER A 130 -9.18 2.08 18.98
N GLY A 131 -8.66 1.23 19.87
CA GLY A 131 -8.57 1.47 21.32
C GLY A 131 -7.36 2.30 21.77
N ILE A 132 -6.40 2.64 20.90
CA ILE A 132 -5.31 3.56 21.27
C ILE A 132 -5.82 5.00 21.10
N GLY A 133 -6.67 5.42 22.03
CA GLY A 133 -7.18 6.78 22.14
C GLY A 133 -6.04 7.77 22.31
N LEU A 134 -5.61 8.38 21.20
CA LEU A 134 -4.93 9.66 21.19
C LEU A 134 -5.74 10.56 20.26
N GLU A 135 -6.84 11.08 20.80
CA GLU A 135 -7.38 12.36 20.36
C GLU A 135 -6.24 13.37 20.48
N MET A 136 -5.59 13.69 19.35
CA MET A 136 -4.72 14.84 19.27
C MET A 136 -5.54 15.92 18.59
N ASP A 137 -6.13 16.77 19.43
CA ASP A 137 -6.86 17.99 19.06
C ASP A 137 -6.15 18.70 17.90
N LEU A 138 -6.80 18.72 16.74
CA LEU A 138 -6.39 19.55 15.61
C LEU A 138 -6.75 21.00 15.94
N GLY A 139 -5.87 21.64 16.71
CA GLY A 139 -5.86 23.08 16.91
C GLY A 139 -5.77 23.79 15.56
N VAL A 140 -6.90 24.38 15.18
CA VAL A 140 -7.07 25.38 14.12
C VAL A 140 -5.95 26.42 14.17
N LEU A 141 -5.20 26.55 13.08
CA LEU A 141 -4.51 27.78 12.75
C LEU A 141 -5.03 28.29 11.41
N SER A 142 -5.89 29.30 11.54
CA SER A 142 -6.45 30.11 10.46
C SER A 142 -5.33 30.86 9.71
N PRO A 143 -5.42 31.06 8.37
CA PRO A 143 -4.44 31.81 7.62
C PRO A 143 -4.73 33.32 7.74
N GLY A 144 -3.89 34.02 8.49
CA GLY A 144 -3.88 35.49 8.56
C GLY A 144 -3.19 36.09 7.35
N ALA A 145 -3.97 36.76 6.51
CA ALA A 145 -3.54 37.61 5.40
C ALA A 145 -2.88 38.92 5.87
N GLY A 146 -1.98 39.46 5.05
CA GLY A 146 -1.40 40.82 5.14
C GLY A 146 -0.10 40.85 4.33
N ALA A 147 -0.12 41.29 3.07
CA ALA A 147 -0.07 42.70 2.61
C ALA A 147 1.34 43.30 2.80
#